data_AF-A0A7Y3TUR4-F1
#
_entry.id   AF-A0A7Y3TUR4-F1
#
_cell.length_a   1.000
_cell.length_b   1.000
_cell.length_c   1.000
_cell.angle_alpha   90.00
_cell.angle_beta   90.00
_cell.angle_gamma   90.00
#
_symmetry.space_group_name_H-M   'P 1'
#
loop_
_entity.id
_entity.type
_entity.pdbx_description
1 polymer ?
#
loop_
_entity_poly.entity_id
_entity_poly.type
_entity_poly.pdbx_seq_one_letter_code
_entity_poly.pdbx_strand_id
1 'polypeptide(L)' 'MAEAINEAMRLQVDIPDDLKTRLKLQSVRDGVTMSEVVEKALHEYLDKVEKTATNKGK' A
#
# COMPACT_ATOMS: atom_id res chain seq x y z
N MET A 1 24.57 16.99 -3.66
CA MET A 1 24.12 16.00 -2.65
C MET A 1 22.61 16.11 -2.60
N ALA A 2 21.89 15.15 -3.17
CA ALA A 2 20.44 15.11 -3.04
C ALA A 2 20.16 14.50 -1.67
N GLU A 3 19.79 15.31 -0.70
CA GLU A 3 19.13 14.79 0.50
C GLU A 3 17.88 14.06 0.01
N ALA A 4 17.80 12.75 0.24
CA ALA A 4 16.56 12.02 0.07
C ALA A 4 15.59 12.62 1.10
N ILE A 5 14.76 13.55 0.64
CA ILE A 5 13.73 14.14 1.46
C ILE A 5 12.82 12.98 1.84
N ASN A 6 12.90 12.57 3.10
CA ASN A 6 12.00 11.59 3.72
C ASN A 6 10.63 12.26 3.93
N GLU A 7 10.12 12.91 2.87
CA GLU A 7 8.86 13.65 2.89
C GLU A 7 7.74 12.64 2.76
N ALA A 8 7.07 12.38 3.87
CA ALA A 8 5.84 11.59 3.88
C ALA A 8 4.81 12.27 2.96
N MET A 9 4.59 11.69 1.79
CA MET A 9 3.57 12.16 0.85
C MET A 9 2.20 11.59 1.24
N ARG A 10 1.14 12.40 1.10
CA ARG A 10 -0.25 11.92 1.32
C ARG A 10 -0.86 11.48 0.01
N LEU A 11 -1.32 10.23 -0.04
CA LEU A 11 -2.12 9.70 -1.15
C LEU A 11 -3.60 9.80 -0.81
N GLN A 12 -4.36 10.54 -1.61
CA GLN A 12 -5.82 10.61 -1.51
C GLN A 12 -6.44 9.87 -2.70
N VAL A 13 -7.34 8.93 -2.42
CA VAL A 13 -7.98 8.07 -3.44
C VAL A 13 -9.45 7.90 -3.13
N ASP A 14 -10.27 8.06 -4.15
CA ASP A 14 -11.68 7.70 -4.10
C ASP A 14 -11.82 6.18 -4.28
N ILE A 15 -12.52 5.54 -3.34
CA ILE A 15 -12.75 4.11 -3.35
C ILE A 15 -14.23 3.81 -3.11
N PRO A 16 -14.74 2.68 -3.63
CA PRO A 16 -16.07 2.20 -3.30
C PRO A 16 -16.27 2.00 -1.79
N ASP A 17 -17.51 2.20 -1.31
CA ASP A 17 -17.85 2.11 0.13
C ASP A 17 -17.66 0.71 0.70
N ASP A 18 -17.87 -0.34 -0.09
CA ASP A 18 -17.64 -1.72 0.30
C ASP A 18 -16.14 -1.97 0.55
N LEU A 19 -15.26 -1.44 -0.31
CA LEU A 19 -13.81 -1.53 -0.13
C LEU A 19 -13.37 -0.76 1.12
N LYS A 20 -13.90 0.45 1.33
CA LYS A 20 -13.65 1.24 2.55
C LYS A 20 -14.04 0.47 3.81
N THR A 21 -15.21 -0.19 3.78
CA THR A 21 -15.71 -1.00 4.90
C THR A 21 -14.76 -2.16 5.19
N ARG A 22 -14.30 -2.87 4.16
CA ARG A 22 -13.35 -3.97 4.31
C ARG A 22 -12.02 -3.51 4.90
N LEU A 23 -11.47 -2.38 4.43
CA LEU A 23 -10.24 -1.78 4.98
C LEU A 23 -10.40 -1.43 6.47
N LYS A 24 -11.54 -0.84 6.84
CA LYS A 24 -11.83 -0.47 8.23
C LYS A 24 -11.96 -1.70 9.15
N LEU A 25 -12.64 -2.75 8.69
CA LEU A 25 -12.75 -4.00 9.46
C LEU A 25 -11.38 -4.64 9.67
N GLN A 26 -10.55 -4.66 8.63
CA GLN A 26 -9.19 -5.19 8.70
C GLN A 26 -8.32 -4.39 9.67
N SER A 27 -8.39 -3.05 9.62
CA SER A 27 -7.60 -2.19 10.49
C SER A 27 -7.99 -2.38 11.96
N VAL A 28 -9.28 -2.52 12.27
CA VAL A 28 -9.77 -2.82 13.63
C VAL A 28 -9.28 -4.19 14.11
N ARG A 29 -9.37 -5.22 13.25
CA ARG A 29 -8.93 -6.58 13.61
C ARG A 29 -7.46 -6.64 13.98
N ASP A 30 -6.63 -5.91 13.23
CA ASP A 30 -5.18 -5.95 13.38
C ASP A 30 -4.65 -4.87 14.34
N GLY A 31 -5.52 -3.99 14.87
CA GLY A 31 -5.14 -2.93 15.81
C GLY A 31 -4.32 -1.80 15.19
N VAL A 32 -4.48 -1.54 13.89
CA VAL A 32 -3.71 -0.56 13.11
C VAL A 32 -4.63 0.45 12.41
N THR A 33 -4.05 1.47 11.79
CA THR A 33 -4.77 2.44 10.97
C THR A 33 -5.08 1.89 9.57
N MET A 34 -6.09 2.45 8.90
CA MET A 34 -6.40 2.10 7.51
C MET A 34 -5.24 2.41 6.56
N SER A 35 -4.49 3.48 6.82
CA SER A 35 -3.31 3.85 6.02
C SER A 35 -2.23 2.77 6.08
N GLU A 36 -1.94 2.22 7.27
CA GLU A 36 -0.96 1.14 7.44
C GLU A 36 -1.41 -0.15 6.71
N VAL A 37 -2.72 -0.45 6.71
CA VAL A 37 -3.26 -1.59 5.95
C VAL A 37 -3.03 -1.40 4.45
N VAL A 38 -3.32 -0.20 3.93
CA VAL A 38 -3.13 0.12 2.50
C VAL A 38 -1.66 0.14 2.13
N GLU A 39 -0.80 0.74 2.96
CA GLU A 39 0.65 0.78 2.77
C GLU A 39 1.24 -0.63 2.68
N LYS A 40 0.89 -1.51 3.62
CA LYS A 40 1.29 -2.92 3.58
C LYS A 40 0.82 -3.62 2.31
N ALA A 41 -0.44 -3.43 1.92
CA ALA A 41 -0.97 -4.04 0.70
C ALA A 41 -0.28 -3.52 -0.56
N LEU A 42 0.07 -2.23 -0.62
CA LEU A 42 0.81 -1.63 -1.73
C LEU A 42 2.23 -2.20 -1.81
N HIS A 43 2.95 -2.30 -0.69
CA HIS A 43 4.28 -2.95 -0.66
C HIS A 43 4.22 -4.40 -1.14
N GLU A 44 3.30 -5.20 -0.60
CA GLU A 44 3.16 -6.60 -1.02
C GLU A 44 2.80 -6.75 -2.50
N TYR A 45 2.00 -5.83 -3.04
CA TYR A 45 1.64 -5.82 -4.45
C TYR A 45 2.84 -5.46 -5.33
N LEU A 46 3.54 -4.35 -5.01
CA LEU A 46 4.71 -3.89 -5.76
C LEU A 46 5.82 -4.95 -5.76
N ASP A 47 6.12 -5.54 -4.60
CA ASP A 47 7.09 -6.63 -4.46
C ASP A 47 6.76 -7.80 -5.40
N LYS A 48 5.48 -8.17 -5.53
CA LYS A 48 5.03 -9.25 -6.41
C LYS A 48 5.19 -8.86 -7.88
N VAL A 49 4.81 -7.64 -8.24
CA VAL A 49 4.88 -7.14 -9.62
C VAL A 49 6.33 -7.04 -10.08
N GLU A 50 7.23 -6.50 -9.25
CA GLU A 50 8.65 -6.32 -9.56
C GLU A 50 9.39 -7.66 -9.70
N LYS A 51 9.10 -8.62 -8.81
CA LYS A 51 9.61 -10.00 -8.94
C LYS A 51 9.14 -10.67 -10.22
N THR A 52 7.90 -10.42 -10.62
CA THR A 52 7.33 -10.98 -11.86
C THR A 52 7.90 -10.32 -13.11
N ALA A 53 8.17 -9.01 -13.07
CA ALA A 53 8.81 -8.27 -14.16
C ALA A 53 10.26 -8.73 -14.40
N THR A 54 10.99 -9.04 -13.33
CA THR A 54 12.37 -9.57 -13.40
C THR A 54 12.44 -10.97 -14.04
N ASN A 55 11.36 -11.76 -13.96
CA ASN A 55 11.33 -13.12 -14.48
C ASN A 55 10.92 -13.25 -15.97
N LYS A 56 10.59 -12.14 -16.63
CA LYS A 56 10.29 -12.11 -18.08
C LYS A 56 11.48 -11.68 -18.95
N GLY A 57 12.68 -11.55 -18.36
CA GLY A 57 13.91 -11.10 -19.01
C GLY A 57 15.04 -12.14 -19.07
N LYS A 58 14.74 -13.44 -19.12
CA LYS A 58 15.71 -14.51 -19.42
C LYS A 58 15.16 -15.47 -20.45
#